data_AF-G2ED98-F1
#
_entry.id   AF-G2ED98-F1
#
_cell.length_a   1.000
_cell.length_b   1.000
_cell.length_c   1.000
_cell.angle_alpha   90.00
_cell.angle_beta   90.00
_cell.angle_gamma   90.00
#
_symmetry.space_group_name_H-M   'P 1'
#
loop_
_entity.id
_entity.type
_entity.pdbx_description
1 polymer ?
#
loop_
_entity_poly.entity_id
_entity_poly.type
_entity_poly.pdbx_seq_one_letter_code
_entity_poly.pdbx_strand_id
1 'polypeptide(L)'
;MAYLTKHTYSKLSREIDLKTKVSQEVFQQHILKDYKLYLIFNSVELKYLFNFKLLFENDKEQMKRYLKYVPAQKDTKKYVFEIKGKLKYHLSSDCWHLNKDFLNYNIPQEIRDLGDAAIEDYRRWFKAEGFAEQYLKGELDVSIVVFRYNNIFPFRYGVARLNEKYKLIEELPNSSIKTESQQFNYDAFLRDIEGLKKEHAFHFQSRVTRILSKFDYLLYRSDSEIVEKITDLFTPEFITNYGMDRVKELFTISKRIKKALMKALIDYFKWTYKSTLNSIDTVTLENFGLECCRSCKENKTVKR
;
A
#
# COMPACT_ATOMS: atom_id res chain seq x y z
N MET A 1 5.36 -18.54 15.50
CA MET A 1 4.63 -18.41 14.22
C MET A 1 3.87 -17.11 14.23
N ALA A 2 3.83 -16.39 13.11
CA ALA A 2 3.22 -15.08 13.04
C ALA A 2 2.25 -14.94 11.86
N TYR A 3 1.10 -14.32 12.15
CA TYR A 3 0.04 -13.95 11.23
C TYR A 3 0.11 -12.44 10.96
N LEU A 4 -0.08 -12.06 9.70
CA LEU A 4 -0.17 -10.68 9.24
C LEU A 4 -1.52 -10.44 8.58
N THR A 5 -2.12 -9.27 8.79
CA THR A 5 -3.26 -8.84 7.97
C THR A 5 -2.82 -8.63 6.52
N LYS A 6 -3.73 -8.74 5.56
CA LYS A 6 -3.45 -8.41 4.15
C LYS A 6 -2.92 -6.99 4.00
N HIS A 7 -3.45 -6.04 4.79
CA HIS A 7 -2.96 -4.67 4.84
C HIS A 7 -1.49 -4.61 5.29
N THR A 8 -1.14 -5.23 6.42
CA THR A 8 0.24 -5.26 6.90
C THR A 8 1.17 -5.95 5.91
N TYR A 9 0.78 -7.08 5.33
CA TYR A 9 1.58 -7.79 4.33
C TYR A 9 1.84 -6.96 3.06
N SER A 10 0.78 -6.33 2.52
CA SER A 10 0.88 -5.45 1.36
C SER A 10 1.75 -4.23 1.65
N LYS A 11 1.56 -3.61 2.82
CA LYS A 11 2.34 -2.45 3.26
C LYS A 11 3.81 -2.82 3.47
N LEU A 12 4.07 -3.94 4.14
CA LEU A 12 5.40 -4.51 4.33
C LEU A 12 6.10 -4.71 2.99
N SER A 13 5.43 -5.34 2.03
CA SER A 13 5.99 -5.59 0.69
C SER A 13 6.33 -4.31 -0.09
N ARG A 14 5.64 -3.19 0.18
CA ARG A 14 5.93 -1.88 -0.43
C ARG A 14 7.05 -1.13 0.28
N GLU A 15 7.03 -1.16 1.61
CA GLU A 15 7.91 -0.36 2.47
C GLU A 15 9.29 -1.01 2.67
N ILE A 16 9.39 -2.34 2.54
CA ILE A 16 10.70 -2.99 2.60
C ILE A 16 11.56 -2.48 1.46
N ASP A 17 12.68 -1.88 1.83
CA ASP A 17 13.70 -1.48 0.89
C ASP A 17 14.68 -2.62 0.62
N LEU A 18 15.22 -2.65 -0.59
CA LEU A 18 16.21 -3.64 -0.98
C LEU A 18 17.61 -3.08 -0.76
N LYS A 19 18.54 -3.92 -0.30
CA LYS A 19 19.96 -3.55 -0.22
C LYS A 19 20.56 -3.28 -1.61
N THR A 20 20.01 -3.91 -2.65
CA THR A 20 20.47 -3.79 -4.04
C THR A 20 19.29 -3.63 -5.00
N LYS A 21 19.53 -3.01 -6.15
CA LYS A 21 18.54 -3.00 -7.25
C LYS A 21 18.32 -4.43 -7.75
N VAL A 22 17.10 -4.71 -8.23
CA VAL A 22 16.77 -5.99 -8.88
C VAL A 22 17.38 -5.96 -10.28
N SER A 23 18.50 -6.66 -10.47
CA SER A 23 19.11 -6.82 -11.79
C SER A 23 18.33 -7.82 -12.65
N GLN A 24 18.65 -7.87 -13.94
CA GLN A 24 18.07 -8.86 -14.86
C GLN A 24 18.33 -10.29 -14.38
N GLU A 25 19.56 -10.57 -13.92
CA GLU A 25 19.97 -11.89 -13.45
C GLU A 25 19.16 -12.28 -12.21
N VAL A 26 19.01 -11.35 -11.25
CA VAL A 26 18.18 -11.54 -10.05
C VAL A 26 16.73 -11.82 -10.44
N PHE A 27 16.18 -11.08 -11.42
CA PHE A 27 14.83 -11.32 -11.91
C PHE A 27 14.66 -12.72 -12.51
N GLN A 28 15.57 -13.13 -13.39
CA GLN A 28 15.48 -14.44 -14.07
C GLN A 28 15.71 -15.61 -13.11
N GLN A 29 16.56 -15.44 -12.11
CA GLN A 29 16.82 -16.45 -11.08
C GLN A 29 15.66 -16.62 -10.11
N HIS A 30 14.96 -15.54 -9.75
CA HIS A 30 14.03 -15.54 -8.63
C HIS A 30 12.56 -15.29 -8.97
N ILE A 31 12.23 -14.78 -10.16
CA ILE A 31 10.84 -14.46 -10.55
C ILE A 31 10.38 -15.37 -11.69
N LEU A 32 10.93 -15.19 -12.89
CA LEU A 32 10.60 -15.99 -14.06
C LEU A 32 11.76 -15.86 -15.07
N LYS A 33 12.14 -16.95 -15.72
CA LYS A 33 13.18 -16.97 -16.76
C LYS A 33 12.69 -16.32 -18.07
N ASP A 34 12.28 -15.06 -18.01
CA ASP A 34 11.76 -14.30 -19.15
C ASP A 34 12.32 -12.86 -19.15
N TYR A 35 13.27 -12.62 -20.04
CA TYR A 35 13.87 -11.30 -20.23
C TYR A 35 12.86 -10.24 -20.71
N LYS A 36 11.93 -10.61 -21.58
CA LYS A 36 10.96 -9.66 -22.14
C LYS A 36 10.04 -9.12 -21.05
N LEU A 37 9.72 -9.96 -20.07
CA LEU A 37 8.91 -9.57 -18.92
C LEU A 37 9.64 -8.58 -17.99
N TYR A 38 10.94 -8.78 -17.75
CA TYR A 38 11.77 -7.82 -17.01
C TYR A 38 11.72 -6.42 -17.65
N LEU A 39 11.79 -6.36 -18.99
CA LEU A 39 11.73 -5.10 -19.74
C LEU A 39 10.38 -4.38 -19.70
N ILE A 40 9.31 -4.96 -19.14
CA ILE A 40 8.00 -4.29 -19.01
C ILE A 40 7.93 -3.47 -17.73
N PHE A 41 8.51 -3.95 -16.63
CA PHE A 41 8.40 -3.32 -15.31
C PHE A 41 9.41 -2.19 -15.06
N ASN A 42 9.03 -1.18 -14.28
CA ASN A 42 9.98 -0.21 -13.74
C ASN A 42 10.67 -0.76 -12.48
N SER A 43 11.66 -0.03 -11.96
CA SER A 43 12.46 -0.45 -10.80
C SER A 43 11.63 -0.66 -9.52
N VAL A 44 10.58 0.15 -9.32
CA VAL A 44 9.69 0.06 -8.16
C VAL A 44 8.82 -1.19 -8.24
N GLU A 45 8.28 -1.49 -9.42
CA GLU A 45 7.48 -2.69 -9.68
C GLU A 45 8.31 -3.97 -9.55
N LEU A 46 9.54 -3.97 -10.07
CA LEU A 46 10.48 -5.09 -9.92
C LEU A 46 10.81 -5.34 -8.44
N LYS A 47 11.12 -4.27 -7.70
CA LYS A 47 11.34 -4.33 -6.25
C LYS A 47 10.13 -4.93 -5.52
N TYR A 48 8.94 -4.46 -5.85
CA TYR A 48 7.71 -4.94 -5.25
C TYR A 48 7.49 -6.44 -5.51
N LEU A 49 7.65 -6.90 -6.77
CA LEU A 49 7.52 -8.32 -7.11
C LEU A 49 8.55 -9.18 -6.37
N PHE A 50 9.80 -8.72 -6.29
CA PHE A 50 10.86 -9.42 -5.61
C PHE A 50 10.62 -9.53 -4.09
N ASN A 51 10.14 -8.46 -3.46
CA ASN A 51 9.74 -8.47 -2.04
C ASN A 51 8.63 -9.49 -1.78
N PHE A 52 7.59 -9.52 -2.63
CA PHE A 52 6.51 -10.52 -2.53
C PHE A 52 7.05 -11.94 -2.60
N LYS A 53 7.94 -12.22 -3.56
CA LYS A 53 8.55 -13.54 -3.71
C LYS A 53 9.35 -13.94 -2.47
N LEU A 54 10.20 -13.04 -1.94
CA LEU A 54 11.01 -13.33 -0.75
C LEU A 54 10.16 -13.58 0.48
N LEU A 55 9.08 -12.81 0.66
CA LEU A 55 8.14 -13.00 1.77
C LEU A 55 7.39 -14.33 1.67
N PHE A 56 7.04 -14.78 0.47
CA PHE A 56 6.39 -16.07 0.25
C PHE A 56 7.36 -17.26 0.37
N GLU A 57 8.59 -17.11 -0.10
CA GLU A 57 9.64 -18.12 0.05
C GLU A 57 10.03 -18.33 1.52
N ASN A 58 9.95 -17.27 2.35
CA ASN A 58 10.19 -17.31 3.79
C ASN A 58 11.59 -17.86 4.17
N ASP A 59 12.57 -17.71 3.27
CA ASP A 59 13.97 -18.06 3.52
C ASP A 59 14.66 -16.93 4.31
N LYS A 60 15.03 -17.23 5.56
CA LYS A 60 15.60 -16.25 6.48
C LYS A 60 16.91 -15.63 5.96
N GLU A 61 17.77 -16.41 5.32
CA GLU A 61 19.07 -15.94 4.85
C GLU A 61 18.90 -15.07 3.60
N GLN A 62 18.00 -15.46 2.69
CA GLN A 62 17.63 -14.62 1.54
C GLN A 62 17.00 -13.30 1.99
N MET A 63 16.06 -13.36 2.94
CA MET A 63 15.43 -12.17 3.49
C MET A 63 16.46 -11.23 4.14
N LYS A 64 17.37 -11.74 4.99
CA LYS A 64 18.46 -10.93 5.56
C LYS A 64 19.40 -10.36 4.49
N ARG A 65 19.66 -11.11 3.43
CA ARG A 65 20.55 -10.69 2.34
C ARG A 65 19.98 -9.52 1.56
N TYR A 66 18.68 -9.52 1.29
CA TYR A 66 18.08 -8.56 0.37
C TYR A 66 17.28 -7.44 1.04
N LEU A 67 16.62 -7.69 2.18
CA LEU A 67 15.70 -6.75 2.78
C LEU A 67 16.39 -5.82 3.80
N LYS A 68 15.95 -4.56 3.83
CA LYS A 68 16.32 -3.57 4.87
C LYS A 68 15.29 -3.55 5.99
N TYR A 69 15.70 -3.00 7.13
CA TYR A 69 14.84 -2.73 8.29
C TYR A 69 13.69 -1.77 7.91
N VAL A 70 12.47 -2.08 8.36
CA VAL A 70 11.30 -1.22 8.17
C VAL A 70 11.27 -0.19 9.30
N PRO A 71 11.42 1.12 9.01
CA PRO A 71 11.35 2.14 10.04
C PRO A 71 9.97 2.20 10.68
N ALA A 72 9.90 2.70 11.91
CA ALA A 72 8.63 2.95 12.56
C ALA A 72 7.81 3.99 11.76
N GLN A 73 6.51 3.77 11.68
CA GLN A 73 5.60 4.65 10.96
C GLN A 73 5.49 5.97 11.69
N LYS A 74 5.69 7.05 10.93
CA LYS A 74 5.34 8.40 11.35
C LYS A 74 3.83 8.55 11.23
N ASP A 75 3.27 9.31 12.17
CA ASP A 75 1.85 9.63 12.17
C ASP A 75 1.47 10.36 10.87
N THR A 76 0.41 9.89 10.23
CA THR A 76 -0.11 10.48 8.98
C THR A 76 -0.85 11.78 9.21
N LYS A 77 -1.17 12.11 10.48
CA LYS A 77 -1.91 13.32 10.89
C LYS A 77 -3.29 13.46 10.23
N LYS A 78 -3.77 12.39 9.59
CA LYS A 78 -5.08 12.32 8.94
C LYS A 78 -6.19 12.03 9.95
N TYR A 79 -5.83 11.35 11.04
CA TYR A 79 -6.79 10.76 11.96
C TYR A 79 -6.65 11.29 13.40
N VAL A 80 -7.77 11.28 14.13
CA VAL A 80 -7.83 11.61 15.55
C VAL A 80 -6.98 10.65 16.38
N PHE A 81 -7.14 9.34 16.15
CA PHE A 81 -6.28 8.35 16.78
C PHE A 81 -5.04 8.12 15.90
N GLU A 82 -3.90 8.49 16.46
CA GLU A 82 -2.60 8.42 15.78
C GLU A 82 -2.29 7.02 15.27
N ILE A 83 -1.92 6.93 14.00
CA ILE A 83 -1.41 5.71 13.39
C ILE A 83 0.10 5.85 13.31
N LYS A 84 0.77 5.55 14.43
CA LYS A 84 2.23 5.60 14.56
C LYS A 84 2.80 4.29 15.10
N GLY A 85 4.10 4.11 14.92
CA GLY A 85 4.85 3.00 15.49
C GLY A 85 5.12 1.87 14.51
N LYS A 86 5.57 0.73 15.04
CA LYS A 86 5.97 -0.43 14.24
C LYS A 86 4.75 -1.15 13.68
N LEU A 87 4.91 -1.74 12.49
CA LEU A 87 3.94 -2.69 11.95
C LEU A 87 3.80 -3.88 12.91
N LYS A 88 2.57 -4.37 13.08
CA LYS A 88 2.28 -5.41 14.07
C LYS A 88 2.08 -6.78 13.42
N TYR A 89 2.57 -7.82 14.09
CA TYR A 89 2.30 -9.22 13.78
C TYR A 89 1.56 -9.91 14.93
N HIS A 90 0.84 -10.99 14.64
CA HIS A 90 -0.02 -11.70 15.60
C HIS A 90 0.44 -13.14 15.77
N LEU A 91 0.26 -13.74 16.95
CA LEU A 91 0.70 -15.13 17.22
C LEU A 91 -0.40 -16.17 17.00
N SER A 92 -1.66 -15.73 16.87
CA SER A 92 -2.82 -16.60 16.67
C SER A 92 -3.75 -15.98 15.61
N SER A 93 -4.34 -16.83 14.78
CA SER A 93 -5.42 -16.49 13.85
C SER A 93 -6.66 -15.94 14.54
N ASP A 94 -6.84 -16.28 15.82
CA ASP A 94 -8.04 -15.95 16.59
C ASP A 94 -7.87 -14.64 17.38
N CYS A 95 -6.76 -13.92 17.17
CA CYS A 95 -6.53 -12.66 17.85
C CYS A 95 -7.64 -11.66 17.50
N TRP A 96 -8.31 -11.10 18.51
CA TRP A 96 -9.35 -10.10 18.33
C TRP A 96 -8.90 -8.92 17.48
N HIS A 97 -7.70 -8.38 17.72
CA HIS A 97 -7.14 -7.28 16.92
C HIS A 97 -6.82 -7.67 15.48
N LEU A 98 -6.57 -8.95 15.19
CA LEU A 98 -6.35 -9.44 13.83
C LEU A 98 -7.66 -9.50 13.07
N ASN A 99 -8.77 -9.77 13.77
CA ASN A 99 -10.10 -9.93 13.22
C ASN A 99 -10.94 -8.64 13.23
N LYS A 100 -10.52 -7.61 13.97
CA LYS A 100 -11.21 -6.32 14.11
C LYS A 100 -11.16 -5.49 12.82
N ASP A 101 -12.28 -4.83 12.51
CA ASP A 101 -12.35 -3.80 11.48
C ASP A 101 -11.52 -2.56 11.87
N PHE A 102 -11.07 -1.83 10.86
CA PHE A 102 -10.41 -0.55 11.09
C PHE A 102 -11.49 0.53 11.28
N LEU A 103 -11.41 1.25 12.39
CA LEU A 103 -12.27 2.38 12.72
C LEU A 103 -11.39 3.54 13.18
N ASN A 104 -11.55 4.70 12.54
CA ASN A 104 -10.92 5.94 12.98
C ASN A 104 -11.71 7.16 12.50
N TYR A 105 -11.36 8.34 13.02
CA TYR A 105 -12.06 9.60 12.75
C TYR A 105 -11.16 10.55 11.98
N ASN A 106 -11.65 11.10 10.87
CA ASN A 106 -10.90 12.02 10.03
C ASN A 106 -10.77 13.40 10.68
N ILE A 107 -9.59 13.99 10.53
CA ILE A 107 -9.34 15.39 10.85
C ILE A 107 -9.63 16.22 9.59
N PRO A 108 -10.38 17.33 9.69
CA PRO A 108 -10.63 18.25 8.58
C PRO A 108 -9.34 18.67 7.88
N GLN A 109 -9.38 18.80 6.54
CA GLN A 109 -8.19 19.16 5.77
C GLN A 109 -7.70 20.56 6.17
N GLU A 110 -8.63 21.45 6.44
CA GLU A 110 -8.39 22.83 6.87
C GLU A 110 -7.61 22.88 8.18
N ILE A 111 -7.88 21.96 9.11
CA ILE A 111 -7.10 21.84 10.36
C ILE A 111 -5.72 21.26 10.09
N ARG A 112 -5.62 20.31 9.15
CA ARG A 112 -4.35 19.68 8.79
C ARG A 112 -3.40 20.68 8.12
N ASP A 113 -3.93 21.60 7.33
CA ASP A 113 -3.18 22.63 6.62
C ASP A 113 -2.57 23.69 7.56
N LEU A 114 -3.17 23.89 8.74
CA LEU A 114 -2.64 24.78 9.79
C LEU A 114 -1.43 24.21 10.54
N GLY A 115 -1.16 22.91 10.40
CA GLY A 115 -0.01 22.25 11.00
C GLY A 115 -0.27 21.66 12.40
N ASP A 116 0.84 21.21 13.02
CA ASP A 116 0.81 20.22 14.10
C ASP A 116 0.09 20.68 15.37
N ALA A 117 0.20 21.97 15.71
CA ALA A 117 -0.46 22.52 16.89
C ALA A 117 -1.99 22.46 16.79
N ALA A 118 -2.55 22.74 15.61
CA ALA A 118 -4.00 22.70 15.38
C ALA A 118 -4.51 21.25 15.34
N ILE A 119 -3.72 20.33 14.75
CA ILE A 119 -4.02 18.90 14.73
C ILE A 119 -4.09 18.33 16.16
N GLU A 120 -3.11 18.64 17.02
CA GLU A 120 -3.11 18.16 18.40
C GLU A 120 -4.23 18.78 19.24
N ASP A 121 -4.57 20.05 18.99
CA ASP A 121 -5.70 20.68 19.64
C ASP A 121 -7.03 20.01 19.26
N TYR A 122 -7.24 19.74 17.97
CA TYR A 122 -8.41 19.00 17.49
C TYR A 122 -8.49 17.59 18.10
N ARG A 123 -7.36 16.88 18.19
CA ARG A 123 -7.29 15.56 18.81
C ARG A 123 -7.68 15.58 20.27
N ARG A 124 -7.17 16.55 21.04
CA ARG A 124 -7.49 16.69 22.46
C ARG A 124 -8.96 17.01 22.64
N TRP A 125 -9.50 17.95 21.86
CA TRP A 125 -10.92 18.28 21.88
C TRP A 125 -11.78 17.04 21.57
N PHE A 126 -11.54 16.35 20.47
CA PHE A 126 -12.35 15.19 20.07
C PHE A 126 -12.34 14.08 21.13
N LYS A 127 -11.17 13.82 21.74
CA LYS A 127 -11.03 12.83 22.82
C LYS A 127 -11.70 13.28 24.12
N ALA A 128 -11.60 14.56 24.46
CA ALA A 128 -12.22 15.11 25.68
C ALA A 128 -13.75 15.06 25.62
N GLU A 129 -14.33 15.26 24.44
CA GLU A 129 -15.78 15.18 24.21
C GLU A 129 -16.32 13.75 24.19
N GLY A 130 -15.45 12.73 24.12
CA GLY A 130 -15.83 11.32 24.15
C GLY A 130 -16.65 10.87 22.94
N PHE A 131 -16.47 11.51 21.78
CA PHE A 131 -17.24 11.17 20.57
C PHE A 131 -16.99 9.74 20.08
N ALA A 132 -15.78 9.21 20.32
CA ALA A 132 -15.45 7.84 19.93
C ALA A 132 -16.28 6.82 20.72
N GLU A 133 -16.42 7.03 22.02
CA GLU A 133 -17.20 6.18 22.92
C GLU A 133 -18.70 6.28 22.60
N GLN A 134 -19.20 7.48 22.34
CA GLN A 134 -20.60 7.68 21.91
C GLN A 134 -20.90 6.96 20.61
N TYR A 135 -19.96 6.95 19.66
CA TYR A 135 -20.14 6.23 18.40
C TYR A 135 -20.20 4.72 18.60
N LEU A 136 -19.31 4.17 19.42
CA LEU A 136 -19.28 2.73 19.72
C LEU A 136 -20.56 2.25 20.44
N LYS A 137 -21.27 3.14 21.13
CA LYS A 137 -22.57 2.87 21.75
C LYS A 137 -23.76 3.06 20.81
N GLY A 138 -23.55 3.60 19.60
CA GLY A 138 -24.62 3.95 18.66
C GLY A 138 -25.37 5.24 19.01
N GLU A 139 -24.82 6.06 19.89
CA GLU A 139 -25.45 7.28 20.42
C GLU A 139 -24.96 8.56 19.71
N LEU A 140 -23.91 8.45 18.88
CA LEU A 140 -23.31 9.62 18.22
C LEU A 140 -24.13 10.06 17.01
N ASP A 141 -24.69 11.27 17.10
CA ASP A 141 -25.14 12.03 15.94
C ASP A 141 -23.98 12.86 15.37
N VAL A 142 -23.60 12.59 14.12
CA VAL A 142 -22.53 13.31 13.40
C VAL A 142 -22.81 14.81 13.31
N SER A 143 -24.09 15.20 13.24
CA SER A 143 -24.52 16.61 13.18
C SER A 143 -24.08 17.39 14.42
N ILE A 144 -24.06 16.74 15.59
CA ILE A 144 -23.59 17.33 16.85
C ILE A 144 -22.09 17.62 16.78
N VAL A 145 -21.31 16.71 16.20
CA VAL A 145 -19.86 16.90 16.04
C VAL A 145 -19.57 18.05 15.08
N VAL A 146 -20.28 18.11 13.95
CA VAL A 146 -20.17 19.21 12.97
C VAL A 146 -20.55 20.54 13.59
N PHE A 147 -21.66 20.59 14.35
CA PHE A 147 -22.11 21.78 15.05
C PHE A 147 -21.07 22.26 16.07
N ARG A 148 -20.59 21.37 16.95
CA ARG A 148 -19.58 21.73 17.97
C ARG A 148 -18.26 22.16 17.34
N TYR A 149 -17.83 21.50 16.25
CA TYR A 149 -16.68 21.96 15.48
C TYR A 149 -16.87 23.38 14.97
N ASN A 150 -18.02 23.66 14.33
CA ASN A 150 -18.31 24.95 13.70
C ASN A 150 -18.39 26.12 14.71
N ASN A 151 -18.63 25.82 15.98
CA ASN A 151 -18.64 26.79 17.07
C ASN A 151 -17.26 27.08 17.68
N ILE A 152 -16.27 26.21 17.48
CA ILE A 152 -14.95 26.33 18.12
C ILE A 152 -13.88 26.67 17.09
N PHE A 153 -13.68 25.81 16.09
CA PHE A 153 -12.50 25.85 15.24
C PHE A 153 -12.53 26.98 14.20
N PRO A 154 -13.65 27.27 13.51
CA PRO A 154 -13.72 28.43 12.61
C PRO A 154 -13.39 29.76 13.29
N PHE A 155 -13.87 29.96 14.51
CA PHE A 155 -13.60 31.19 15.27
C PHE A 155 -12.17 31.25 15.80
N ARG A 156 -11.62 30.11 16.24
CA ARG A 156 -10.29 30.04 16.83
C ARG A 156 -9.16 30.11 15.82
N TYR A 157 -9.37 29.52 14.64
CA TYR A 157 -8.32 29.32 13.63
C TYR A 157 -8.63 29.96 12.26
N GLY A 158 -9.80 30.58 12.09
CA GLY A 158 -10.18 31.18 10.80
C GLY A 158 -10.44 30.17 9.69
N VAL A 159 -10.75 28.92 10.04
CA VAL A 159 -10.99 27.82 9.08
C VAL A 159 -12.43 27.78 8.59
N ALA A 160 -12.63 27.14 7.43
CA ALA A 160 -13.96 26.92 6.90
C ALA A 160 -14.82 26.06 7.83
N ARG A 161 -16.13 26.33 7.81
CA ARG A 161 -17.13 25.52 8.49
C ARG A 161 -17.28 24.17 7.80
N LEU A 162 -17.42 23.11 8.57
CA LEU A 162 -17.78 21.79 8.07
C LEU A 162 -19.25 21.76 7.66
N ASN A 163 -19.53 20.99 6.62
CA ASN A 163 -20.88 20.65 6.21
C ASN A 163 -21.34 19.33 6.86
N GLU A 164 -22.63 19.07 6.85
CA GLU A 164 -23.25 17.84 7.39
C GLU A 164 -22.83 16.58 6.63
N LYS A 165 -22.34 16.72 5.39
CA LYS A 165 -21.85 15.61 4.56
C LYS A 165 -20.37 15.28 4.81
N TYR A 166 -19.74 15.89 5.81
CA TYR A 166 -18.34 15.63 6.12
C TYR A 166 -18.14 14.17 6.52
N LYS A 167 -17.21 13.49 5.85
CA LYS A 167 -16.86 12.10 6.16
C LYS A 167 -16.04 12.04 7.45
N LEU A 168 -16.72 12.14 8.60
CA LEU A 168 -16.09 12.09 9.91
C LEU A 168 -15.50 10.70 10.21
N ILE A 169 -16.20 9.64 9.83
CA ILE A 169 -15.87 8.27 10.23
C ILE A 169 -15.30 7.50 9.04
N GLU A 170 -14.18 6.82 9.26
CA GLU A 170 -13.59 5.89 8.32
C GLU A 170 -13.60 4.48 8.90
N GLU A 171 -14.54 3.68 8.39
CA GLU A 171 -14.63 2.26 8.65
C GLU A 171 -14.14 1.49 7.43
N LEU A 172 -13.21 0.56 7.65
CA LEU A 172 -12.78 -0.37 6.62
C LEU A 172 -12.94 -1.79 7.15
N PRO A 173 -13.70 -2.65 6.44
CA PRO A 173 -13.87 -4.02 6.86
C PRO A 173 -12.51 -4.71 6.86
N ASN A 174 -12.32 -5.61 7.82
CA ASN A 174 -11.12 -6.38 7.90
C ASN A 174 -10.94 -7.21 6.63
N SER A 175 -9.74 -7.10 6.05
CA SER A 175 -9.33 -7.86 4.88
C SER A 175 -9.38 -9.39 5.01
N SER A 176 -9.64 -9.95 6.21
CA SER A 176 -9.74 -11.38 6.53
C SER A 176 -8.50 -12.22 6.17
N ILE A 177 -8.37 -13.40 6.79
CA ILE A 177 -7.29 -14.38 6.52
C ILE A 177 -7.75 -15.41 5.48
N LYS A 178 -8.63 -15.03 4.53
CA LYS A 178 -9.18 -16.01 3.58
C LYS A 178 -8.06 -16.57 2.70
N THR A 179 -7.68 -17.80 3.02
CA THR A 179 -6.79 -18.64 2.23
C THR A 179 -7.68 -19.22 1.14
N GLU A 180 -7.78 -18.54 0.00
CA GLU A 180 -8.44 -19.13 -1.16
C GLU A 180 -7.56 -20.27 -1.66
N SER A 181 -7.99 -21.51 -1.39
CA SER A 181 -7.48 -22.71 -2.05
C SER A 181 -7.99 -22.74 -3.49
N GLN A 182 -7.53 -21.81 -4.32
CA GLN A 182 -7.77 -21.89 -5.75
C GLN A 182 -6.81 -22.93 -6.34
N GLN A 183 -7.37 -23.88 -7.11
CA GLN A 183 -6.58 -24.66 -8.06
C GLN A 183 -5.91 -23.69 -9.03
N PHE A 184 -4.59 -23.60 -8.98
CA PHE A 184 -3.82 -22.77 -9.90
C PHE A 184 -3.55 -23.55 -11.19
N ASN A 185 -3.94 -23.00 -12.32
CA ASN A 185 -3.66 -23.58 -13.64
C ASN A 185 -2.41 -22.94 -14.23
N TYR A 186 -1.29 -23.67 -14.19
CA TYR A 186 0.01 -23.18 -14.65
C TYR A 186 0.03 -22.88 -16.17
N ASP A 187 -0.63 -23.70 -16.98
CA ASP A 187 -0.69 -23.48 -18.42
C ASP A 187 -1.54 -22.25 -18.78
N ALA A 188 -2.64 -22.03 -18.05
CA ALA A 188 -3.44 -20.80 -18.20
C ALA A 188 -2.62 -19.57 -17.82
N PHE A 189 -1.87 -19.63 -16.71
CA PHE A 189 -0.96 -18.56 -16.31
C PHE A 189 0.07 -18.23 -17.40
N LEU A 190 0.73 -19.23 -17.99
CA LEU A 190 1.69 -18.98 -19.07
C LEU A 190 1.03 -18.35 -20.30
N ARG A 191 -0.17 -18.79 -20.67
CA ARG A 191 -0.95 -18.19 -21.77
C ARG A 191 -1.32 -16.73 -21.47
N ASP A 192 -1.75 -16.43 -20.25
CA ASP A 192 -2.13 -15.08 -19.83
C ASP A 192 -0.92 -14.13 -19.85
N ILE A 193 0.23 -14.57 -19.32
CA ILE A 193 1.47 -13.78 -19.36
C ILE A 193 1.88 -13.50 -20.80
N GLU A 194 1.85 -14.51 -21.68
CA GLU A 194 2.22 -14.33 -23.08
C GLU A 194 1.23 -13.42 -23.83
N GLY A 195 -0.07 -13.53 -23.55
CA GLY A 195 -1.10 -12.63 -24.07
C GLY A 195 -0.84 -11.17 -23.67
N LEU A 196 -0.60 -10.91 -22.39
CA LEU A 196 -0.29 -9.58 -21.87
C LEU A 196 1.03 -9.02 -22.43
N LYS A 197 2.03 -9.88 -22.66
CA LYS A 197 3.29 -9.47 -23.32
C LYS A 197 3.07 -9.06 -24.77
N LYS A 198 2.26 -9.82 -25.52
CA LYS A 198 1.89 -9.50 -26.90
C LYS A 198 1.11 -8.18 -26.97
N GLU A 199 0.15 -8.00 -26.06
CA GLU A 199 -0.61 -6.77 -25.93
C GLU A 199 0.31 -5.57 -25.63
N HIS A 200 1.26 -5.72 -24.69
CA HIS A 200 2.26 -4.69 -24.43
C HIS A 200 3.11 -4.40 -25.69
N ALA A 201 3.59 -5.42 -26.39
CA ALA A 201 4.38 -5.24 -27.60
C ALA A 201 3.59 -4.51 -28.70
N PHE A 202 2.28 -4.76 -28.80
CA PHE A 202 1.39 -4.11 -29.76
C PHE A 202 1.23 -2.61 -29.49
N HIS A 203 1.06 -2.19 -28.24
CA HIS A 203 0.93 -0.76 -27.90
C HIS A 203 2.28 -0.03 -27.80
N PHE A 204 3.34 -0.74 -27.41
CA PHE A 204 4.66 -0.17 -27.14
C PHE A 204 5.72 -0.63 -28.16
N GLN A 205 5.43 -0.37 -29.43
CA GLN A 205 6.25 -0.81 -30.56
C GLN A 205 7.58 -0.07 -30.66
N SER A 206 7.60 1.24 -30.38
CA SER A 206 8.78 2.10 -30.54
C SER A 206 9.57 2.24 -29.25
N ARG A 207 10.85 2.63 -29.37
CA ARG A 207 11.70 2.91 -28.20
C ARG A 207 11.08 3.98 -27.30
N VAL A 208 10.50 5.03 -27.89
CA VAL A 208 9.86 6.14 -27.17
C VAL A 208 8.68 5.64 -26.34
N THR A 209 7.76 4.88 -26.94
CA THR A 209 6.58 4.40 -26.21
C THR A 209 6.96 3.39 -25.13
N ARG A 210 7.99 2.55 -25.34
CA ARG A 210 8.54 1.66 -24.30
C ARG A 210 9.16 2.41 -23.13
N ILE A 211 9.79 3.57 -23.37
CA ILE A 211 10.28 4.43 -22.29
C ILE A 211 9.10 5.03 -21.54
N LEU A 212 8.11 5.59 -22.25
CA LEU A 212 6.89 6.14 -21.66
C LEU A 212 6.14 5.11 -20.80
N SER A 213 6.12 3.85 -21.20
CA SER A 213 5.46 2.78 -20.44
C SER A 213 6.03 2.59 -19.03
N LYS A 214 7.23 3.12 -18.73
CA LYS A 214 7.85 3.09 -17.39
C LYS A 214 7.32 4.16 -16.44
N PHE A 215 6.69 5.20 -16.97
CA PHE A 215 6.27 6.40 -16.23
C PHE A 215 4.74 6.46 -16.01
N ASP A 216 4.05 5.31 -16.07
CA ASP A 216 2.59 5.22 -15.89
C ASP A 216 2.10 5.67 -14.50
N TYR A 217 3.01 5.81 -13.54
CA TYR A 217 2.71 6.44 -12.23
C TYR A 217 2.32 7.92 -12.35
N LEU A 218 2.70 8.59 -13.45
CA LEU A 218 2.36 9.99 -13.73
C LEU A 218 0.88 10.20 -14.10
N LEU A 219 0.12 9.14 -14.36
CA LEU A 219 -1.30 9.23 -14.74
C LEU A 219 -2.18 10.03 -13.75
N TYR A 220 -1.78 10.09 -12.47
CA TYR A 220 -2.52 10.77 -11.39
C TYR A 220 -1.84 12.07 -10.95
N ARG A 221 -0.87 12.55 -11.73
CA ARG A 221 -0.15 13.81 -11.51
C ARG A 221 -0.76 14.93 -12.31
N SER A 222 -0.43 16.17 -11.97
CA SER A 222 -0.90 17.31 -12.75
C SER A 222 -0.25 17.32 -14.14
N ASP A 223 -0.90 17.97 -15.10
CA ASP A 223 -0.38 18.09 -16.46
C ASP A 223 0.98 18.79 -16.48
N SER A 224 1.21 19.75 -15.58
CA SER A 224 2.51 20.41 -15.43
C SER A 224 3.62 19.45 -14.97
N GLU A 225 3.34 18.58 -13.98
CA GLU A 225 4.29 17.56 -13.52
C GLU A 225 4.60 16.54 -14.62
N ILE A 226 3.59 16.18 -15.43
CA ILE A 226 3.79 15.31 -16.59
C ILE A 226 4.70 15.99 -17.60
N VAL A 227 4.45 17.26 -17.93
CA VAL A 227 5.27 18.02 -18.90
C VAL A 227 6.72 18.08 -18.46
N GLU A 228 6.98 18.52 -17.23
CA GLU A 228 8.33 18.61 -16.68
C GLU A 228 9.08 17.28 -16.81
N LYS A 229 8.44 16.18 -16.39
CA LYS A 229 9.10 14.86 -16.41
C LYS A 229 9.32 14.31 -17.81
N ILE A 230 8.44 14.60 -18.77
CA ILE A 230 8.60 14.16 -20.16
C ILE A 230 9.63 15.01 -20.90
N THR A 231 9.71 16.31 -20.61
CA THR A 231 10.76 17.19 -21.15
C THR A 231 12.16 16.84 -20.63
N ASP A 232 12.28 16.26 -19.42
CA ASP A 232 13.56 15.67 -18.97
C ASP A 232 14.03 14.49 -19.84
N LEU A 233 13.09 13.77 -20.46
CA LEU A 233 13.34 12.51 -21.16
C LEU A 233 13.46 12.67 -22.68
N PHE A 234 12.76 13.67 -23.22
CA PHE A 234 12.59 13.90 -24.65
C PHE A 234 12.73 15.40 -24.97
N THR A 235 12.54 15.79 -26.22
CA THR A 235 12.62 17.21 -26.59
C THR A 235 11.46 18.01 -25.98
N PRO A 236 11.63 19.33 -25.72
CA PRO A 236 10.57 20.17 -25.15
C PRO A 236 9.27 20.17 -25.96
N GLU A 237 9.37 20.03 -27.28
CA GLU A 237 8.23 20.02 -28.20
C GLU A 237 7.53 18.65 -28.26
N PHE A 238 8.03 17.63 -27.55
CA PHE A 238 7.50 16.27 -27.63
C PHE A 238 6.01 16.21 -27.31
N ILE A 239 5.58 16.81 -26.19
CA ILE A 239 4.16 16.78 -25.79
C ILE A 239 3.30 17.58 -26.76
N THR A 240 3.79 18.72 -27.23
CA THR A 240 3.10 19.55 -28.23
C THR A 240 2.83 18.77 -29.51
N ASN A 241 3.81 17.97 -29.96
CA ASN A 241 3.71 17.18 -31.19
C ASN A 241 2.98 15.85 -30.99
N TYR A 242 3.17 15.19 -29.85
CA TYR A 242 2.65 13.85 -29.57
C TYR A 242 1.21 13.89 -29.01
N GLY A 243 0.88 14.94 -28.27
CA GLY A 243 -0.41 15.15 -27.60
C GLY A 243 -0.46 14.58 -26.18
N MET A 244 -0.85 15.42 -25.21
CA MET A 244 -0.99 15.03 -23.79
C MET A 244 -1.97 13.86 -23.60
N ASP A 245 -3.10 13.88 -24.31
CA ASP A 245 -4.12 12.83 -24.19
C ASP A 245 -3.59 11.47 -24.62
N ARG A 246 -2.77 11.41 -25.68
CA ARG A 246 -2.13 10.17 -26.13
C ARG A 246 -1.11 9.66 -25.11
N VAL A 247 -0.37 10.56 -24.45
CA VAL A 247 0.55 10.18 -23.37
C VAL A 247 -0.24 9.56 -22.20
N LYS A 248 -1.33 10.19 -21.77
CA LYS A 248 -2.19 9.68 -20.69
C LYS A 248 -2.88 8.35 -21.06
N GLU A 249 -3.27 8.18 -22.32
CA GLU A 249 -3.80 6.92 -22.84
C GLU A 249 -2.76 5.79 -22.73
N LEU A 250 -1.52 6.04 -23.17
CA LEU A 250 -0.42 5.08 -23.03
C LEU A 250 -0.13 4.73 -21.56
N PHE A 251 -0.19 5.71 -20.65
CA PHE A 251 -0.04 5.45 -19.22
C PHE A 251 -1.17 4.55 -18.69
N THR A 252 -2.41 4.79 -19.12
CA THR A 252 -3.57 3.97 -18.74
C THR A 252 -3.41 2.52 -19.21
N ILE A 253 -3.01 2.34 -20.47
CA ILE A 253 -2.76 1.02 -21.06
C ILE A 253 -1.61 0.31 -20.32
N SER A 254 -0.48 0.98 -20.14
CA SER A 254 0.69 0.41 -19.44
C SER A 254 0.31 -0.02 -18.02
N LYS A 255 -0.36 0.85 -17.26
CA LYS A 255 -0.78 0.58 -15.89
C LYS A 255 -1.72 -0.63 -15.80
N ARG A 256 -2.68 -0.75 -16.73
CA ARG A 256 -3.59 -1.91 -16.79
C ARG A 256 -2.81 -3.21 -17.03
N ILE A 257 -1.96 -3.25 -18.06
CA ILE A 257 -1.20 -4.44 -18.43
C ILE A 257 -0.26 -4.85 -17.28
N LYS A 258 0.50 -3.91 -16.74
CA LYS A 258 1.40 -4.17 -15.61
C LYS A 258 0.67 -4.67 -14.37
N LYS A 259 -0.48 -4.08 -14.02
CA LYS A 259 -1.30 -4.53 -12.90
C LYS A 259 -1.76 -5.98 -13.09
N ALA A 260 -2.17 -6.35 -14.31
CA ALA A 260 -2.56 -7.71 -14.64
C ALA A 260 -1.37 -8.68 -14.54
N LEU A 261 -0.22 -8.33 -15.14
CA LEU A 261 1.01 -9.13 -15.05
C LEU A 261 1.47 -9.33 -13.60
N MET A 262 1.47 -8.25 -12.79
CA MET A 262 1.85 -8.32 -11.38
C MET A 262 0.90 -9.23 -10.59
N LYS A 263 -0.41 -9.13 -10.84
CA LYS A 263 -1.40 -10.02 -10.20
C LYS A 263 -1.11 -11.47 -10.55
N ALA A 264 -0.91 -11.78 -11.83
CA ALA A 264 -0.61 -13.13 -12.30
C ALA A 264 0.68 -13.69 -11.67
N LEU A 265 1.76 -12.89 -11.61
CA LEU A 265 3.02 -13.28 -10.95
C LEU A 265 2.85 -13.51 -9.45
N ILE A 266 2.09 -12.65 -8.75
CA ILE A 266 1.84 -12.80 -7.32
C ILE A 266 1.01 -14.07 -7.04
N ASP A 267 0.01 -14.35 -7.87
CA ASP A 267 -0.80 -15.56 -7.75
C ASP A 267 0.05 -16.83 -8.03
N TYR A 268 0.98 -16.75 -8.99
CA TYR A 268 1.99 -17.79 -9.23
C TYR A 268 2.91 -18.01 -8.01
N PHE A 269 3.39 -16.95 -7.36
CA PHE A 269 4.22 -17.09 -6.15
C PHE A 269 3.46 -17.76 -5.00
N LYS A 270 2.21 -17.36 -4.74
CA LYS A 270 1.37 -17.98 -3.71
C LYS A 270 1.22 -19.48 -3.92
N TRP A 271 0.97 -19.89 -5.17
CA TRP A 271 0.86 -21.29 -5.54
C TRP A 271 2.19 -22.03 -5.38
N THR A 272 3.28 -21.47 -5.91
CA THR A 272 4.62 -22.09 -5.93
C THR A 272 5.14 -22.38 -4.53
N TYR A 273 5.03 -21.41 -3.62
CA TYR A 273 5.56 -21.54 -2.27
C TYR A 273 4.55 -22.16 -1.29
N LYS A 274 3.38 -22.61 -1.79
CA LYS A 274 2.27 -23.17 -0.97
C LYS A 274 2.01 -22.34 0.28
N SER A 275 2.19 -21.02 0.16
CA SER A 275 2.20 -20.15 1.32
C SER A 275 0.76 -20.04 1.81
N THR A 276 0.43 -20.81 2.83
CA THR A 276 -0.46 -20.28 3.85
C THR A 276 0.18 -18.95 4.26
N LEU A 277 -0.52 -17.84 4.09
CA LEU A 277 -0.08 -16.46 4.32
C LEU A 277 0.37 -16.17 5.78
N ASN A 278 0.67 -17.20 6.56
CA ASN A 278 0.36 -17.30 7.98
C ASN A 278 1.52 -17.78 8.85
N SER A 279 2.73 -17.99 8.30
CA SER A 279 3.85 -18.47 9.11
C SER A 279 5.22 -17.88 8.74
N ILE A 280 5.34 -16.56 8.77
CA ILE A 280 6.67 -15.93 8.82
C ILE A 280 7.23 -16.12 10.24
N ASP A 281 8.52 -16.44 10.34
CA ASP A 281 9.20 -16.59 11.63
C ASP A 281 9.20 -15.27 12.42
N THR A 282 8.93 -15.33 13.72
CA THR A 282 8.78 -14.13 14.57
C THR A 282 10.08 -13.36 14.71
N VAL A 283 11.22 -14.07 14.79
CA VAL A 283 12.55 -13.46 14.87
C VAL A 283 12.87 -12.70 13.59
N THR A 284 12.52 -13.29 12.45
CA THR A 284 12.62 -12.65 11.13
C THR A 284 11.80 -11.35 11.08
N LEU A 285 10.54 -11.35 11.53
CA LEU A 285 9.69 -10.15 11.52
C LEU A 285 10.20 -9.04 12.46
N GLU A 286 10.69 -9.40 13.65
CA GLU A 286 11.26 -8.44 14.60
C GLU A 286 12.55 -7.80 14.07
N ASN A 287 13.41 -8.60 13.43
CA ASN A 287 14.60 -8.09 12.74
C ASN A 287 14.28 -7.15 11.58
N PHE A 288 13.08 -7.27 10.99
CA PHE A 288 12.58 -6.35 9.97
C PHE A 288 11.83 -5.15 10.54
N GLY A 289 11.78 -4.99 11.87
CA GLY A 289 11.19 -3.82 12.51
C GLY A 289 9.69 -3.92 12.78
N LEU A 290 9.11 -5.12 12.69
CA LEU A 290 7.76 -5.37 13.17
C LEU A 290 7.76 -5.64 14.69
N GLU A 291 6.61 -5.45 15.31
CA GLU A 291 6.39 -5.69 16.74
C GLU A 291 5.25 -6.70 16.95
N CYS A 292 5.34 -7.53 18.00
CA CYS A 292 4.25 -8.41 18.37
C CYS A 292 3.05 -7.60 18.86
N CYS A 293 1.84 -7.96 18.44
CA CYS A 293 0.61 -7.40 18.99
C CYS A 293 0.58 -7.55 20.52
N ARG A 294 0.26 -6.46 21.23
CA ARG A 294 0.27 -6.41 22.71
C ARG A 294 -0.60 -7.51 23.33
N SER A 295 -1.83 -7.69 22.83
CA SER A 295 -2.74 -8.75 23.29
C SER A 295 -2.15 -10.16 23.07
N CYS A 296 -1.48 -10.39 21.94
CA CYS A 296 -0.78 -11.66 21.70
C CYS A 296 0.41 -11.86 22.65
N LYS A 297 1.15 -10.79 22.95
CA LYS A 297 2.28 -10.81 23.88
C LYS A 297 1.83 -11.13 25.30
N GLU A 298 0.75 -10.51 25.76
CA GLU A 298 0.14 -10.72 27.09
C GLU A 298 -0.43 -12.14 27.24
N ASN A 299 -1.12 -12.65 26.21
CA ASN A 299 -1.62 -14.03 26.21
C ASN A 299 -0.51 -15.09 26.20
N LYS A 300 0.70 -14.76 25.73
CA LYS A 300 1.87 -15.65 25.77
C LYS A 300 2.47 -15.77 27.17
N THR A 301 2.38 -14.72 27.98
CA THR A 301 2.88 -14.71 29.37
C THR A 301 1.95 -15.41 30.37
N VAL A 302 0.64 -15.49 30.08
CA VAL A 302 -0.33 -16.17 30.96
C VAL A 302 -0.31 -17.70 30.78
N LYS A 303 0.18 -18.20 29.64
CA LYS A 303 0.30 -19.64 29.34
C LYS A 303 1.71 -20.21 29.64
N ARG A 304 2.48 -19.57 30.51
CA ARG A 304 3.81 -20.03 30.93
C ARG A 304 3.80 -20.51 32.36
#